data_AF-A0A4U0UEY3-F1
#
_entry.id   AF-A0A4U0UEY3-F1
#
_cell.length_a   1.000
_cell.length_b   1.000
_cell.length_c   1.000
_cell.angle_alpha   90.00
_cell.angle_beta   90.00
_cell.angle_gamma   90.00
#
_symmetry.space_group_name_H-M   'P 1'
#
loop_
_entity.id
_entity.type
_entity.pdbx_description
1 polymer ?
#
loop_
_entity_poly.entity_id
_entity_poly.type
_entity_poly.pdbx_seq_one_letter_code
_entity_poly.pdbx_strand_id
1 'polypeptide(L)'
;MSQVFRNIPDPTLEAVAKGVDFAKLTNLKEESGMSDDEWKNAMVAIEKTRAGATAEDNRGSQLVLARRQQFARSVLSPWPVIVIRCNVARDYTLLYNAGVAMVNGTQAERASALDFIDRFQLFDDDLRAAQLRLPKCNRYVHHEYMGHDYVIRHPEAVVPDVKWVMEHQKAEL
;
A
#
# COMPACT_ATOMS: atom_id res chain seq x y z
N MET A 1 -20.13 6.41 -7.55
CA MET A 1 -19.05 6.95 -6.68
C MET A 1 -18.40 5.76 -6.02
N SER A 2 -17.07 5.64 -6.10
CA SER A 2 -16.35 4.64 -5.32
C SER A 2 -16.56 4.89 -3.83
N GLN A 3 -16.72 3.79 -3.09
CA GLN A 3 -16.84 3.81 -1.65
C GLN A 3 -15.53 4.29 -1.03
N VAL A 4 -15.60 5.28 -0.15
CA VAL A 4 -14.44 5.75 0.60
C VAL A 4 -14.42 5.02 1.94
N PHE A 5 -13.31 4.32 2.23
CA PHE A 5 -13.11 3.69 3.52
C PHE A 5 -12.56 4.69 4.54
N ARG A 6 -13.14 4.71 5.74
CA ARG A 6 -12.72 5.60 6.81
C ARG A 6 -11.39 5.17 7.44
N ASN A 7 -11.15 3.86 7.51
CA ASN A 7 -9.94 3.24 8.01
C ASN A 7 -9.47 2.21 6.98
N ILE A 8 -8.16 2.08 6.84
CA ILE A 8 -7.52 1.07 6.00
C ILE A 8 -6.37 0.48 6.84
N PRO A 9 -6.43 -0.80 7.23
CA PRO A 9 -7.53 -1.73 7.01
C PRO A 9 -8.82 -1.38 7.77
N ASP A 10 -9.93 -2.03 7.41
CA ASP A 10 -11.18 -1.91 8.17
C ASP A 10 -11.03 -2.54 9.57
N PRO A 11 -11.60 -1.95 10.64
CA PRO A 11 -11.46 -2.49 12.00
C PRO A 11 -11.99 -3.92 12.18
N THR A 12 -12.96 -4.33 11.35
CA THR A 12 -13.46 -5.72 11.38
C THR A 12 -12.43 -6.71 10.84
N LEU A 13 -11.64 -6.30 9.84
CA LEU A 13 -10.51 -7.09 9.38
C LEU A 13 -9.41 -7.16 10.45
N GLU A 14 -9.13 -6.05 11.15
CA GLU A 14 -8.18 -6.07 12.28
C GLU A 14 -8.62 -7.02 13.40
N ALA A 15 -9.92 -7.05 13.71
CA ALA A 15 -10.48 -7.94 14.71
C ALA A 15 -10.35 -9.43 14.31
N VAL A 16 -10.61 -9.76 13.04
CA VAL A 16 -10.43 -11.11 12.51
C VAL A 16 -8.94 -11.50 12.48
N ALA A 17 -8.06 -10.59 12.05
CA ALA A 17 -6.63 -10.83 11.91
C ALA A 17 -5.86 -10.81 13.25
N LYS A 18 -6.55 -10.64 14.39
CA LYS A 18 -5.91 -10.49 15.70
C LYS A 18 -4.98 -11.66 16.03
N GLY A 19 -3.71 -11.37 16.27
CA GLY A 19 -2.70 -12.36 16.63
C GLY A 19 -2.16 -13.19 15.46
N VAL A 20 -2.58 -12.89 14.22
CA VAL A 20 -1.95 -13.45 13.02
C VAL A 20 -0.58 -12.79 12.82
N ASP A 21 0.47 -13.59 12.79
CA ASP A 21 1.80 -13.15 12.40
C ASP A 21 1.91 -13.16 10.87
N PHE A 22 1.72 -12.00 10.25
CA PHE A 22 1.73 -11.86 8.79
C PHE A 22 3.09 -12.19 8.16
N ALA A 23 4.19 -11.81 8.81
CA ALA A 23 5.53 -12.08 8.30
C ALA A 23 5.81 -13.58 8.26
N LYS A 24 5.40 -14.30 9.33
CA LYS A 24 5.48 -15.76 9.38
C LYS A 24 4.51 -16.44 8.42
N LEU A 25 3.29 -15.90 8.27
CA LEU A 25 2.27 -16.45 7.37
C LEU A 25 2.75 -16.45 5.91
N THR A 26 3.53 -15.44 5.54
CA THR A 26 3.97 -15.21 4.17
C THR A 26 5.43 -15.56 3.92
N ASN A 27 6.12 -16.18 4.90
CA ASN A 27 7.54 -16.50 4.86
C ASN A 27 8.40 -15.34 4.32
N LEU A 28 8.11 -14.11 4.74
CA LEU A 28 8.64 -12.91 4.10
C LEU A 28 10.17 -12.87 4.10
N LYS A 29 10.80 -13.29 5.20
CA LYS A 29 12.26 -13.30 5.29
C LYS A 29 12.84 -14.31 4.30
N GLU A 30 12.35 -15.53 4.30
CA GLU A 30 12.83 -16.62 3.45
C GLU A 30 12.64 -16.29 1.96
N GLU A 31 11.47 -15.74 1.60
CA GLU A 31 11.16 -15.37 0.22
C GLU A 31 11.82 -14.06 -0.23
N SER A 32 12.35 -13.24 0.68
CA SER A 32 13.09 -12.03 0.31
C SER A 32 14.49 -12.30 -0.27
N GLY A 33 15.05 -13.49 -0.02
CA GLY A 33 16.43 -13.82 -0.40
C GLY A 33 17.51 -13.00 0.33
N MET A 34 17.14 -12.17 1.31
CA MET A 34 18.08 -11.40 2.11
C MET A 34 18.90 -12.29 3.03
N SER A 35 20.18 -11.95 3.18
CA SER A 35 21.01 -12.46 4.27
C SER A 35 20.49 -11.99 5.64
N ASP A 36 20.95 -12.63 6.71
CA ASP A 36 20.58 -12.25 8.08
C ASP A 36 20.92 -10.79 8.41
N ASP A 37 22.06 -10.30 7.93
CA ASP A 37 22.51 -8.92 8.15
C ASP A 37 21.68 -7.91 7.34
N GLU A 38 21.35 -8.22 6.08
CA GLU A 38 20.47 -7.39 5.26
C GLU A 38 19.06 -7.31 5.86
N TRP A 39 18.52 -8.45 6.28
CA TRP A 39 17.21 -8.52 6.94
C TRP A 39 17.20 -7.69 8.23
N LYS A 40 18.23 -7.82 9.06
CA LYS A 40 18.37 -7.03 10.29
C LYS A 40 18.41 -5.53 9.99
N ASN A 41 19.16 -5.12 8.98
CA ASN A 41 19.23 -3.72 8.57
C ASN A 41 17.89 -3.20 8.04
N ALA A 42 17.17 -4.00 7.25
CA ALA A 42 15.83 -3.67 6.78
C ALA A 42 14.85 -3.47 7.93
N MET A 43 14.84 -4.36 8.92
CA MET A 43 13.98 -4.23 10.10
C MET A 43 14.30 -2.97 10.92
N VAL A 44 15.58 -2.65 11.10
CA VAL A 44 15.99 -1.40 11.77
C VAL A 44 15.51 -0.17 10.97
N ALA A 45 15.60 -0.20 9.65
CA ALA A 45 15.11 0.89 8.80
C ALA A 45 13.59 1.06 8.92
N ILE A 46 12.82 -0.03 8.88
CA ILE A 46 11.36 -0.01 9.07
C ILE A 46 11.00 0.57 10.44
N GLU A 47 11.67 0.12 11.51
CA GLU A 47 11.37 0.58 12.87
C GLU A 47 11.58 2.09 13.03
N LYS A 48 12.61 2.67 12.38
CA LYS A 48 12.84 4.13 12.38
C LYS A 48 11.68 4.92 11.80
N THR A 49 10.86 4.33 10.92
CA THR A 49 9.71 4.99 10.29
C THR A 49 8.42 4.87 11.11
N ARG A 50 8.36 3.98 12.10
CA ARG A 50 7.13 3.65 12.84
C ARG A 50 6.49 4.88 13.48
N ALA A 51 7.29 5.74 14.11
CA ALA A 51 6.79 6.95 14.76
C ALA A 51 6.10 7.90 13.77
N GLY A 52 6.69 8.08 12.58
CA GLY A 52 6.11 8.88 11.51
C GLY A 52 4.80 8.29 11.00
N ALA A 53 4.79 6.98 10.71
CA ALA A 53 3.59 6.28 10.25
C ALA A 53 2.44 6.35 11.28
N THR A 54 2.75 6.32 12.58
CA THR A 54 1.74 6.40 13.65
C THR A 54 1.19 7.82 13.81
N ALA A 55 2.02 8.84 13.57
CA ALA A 55 1.63 10.24 13.66
C ALA A 55 0.86 10.74 12.43
N GLU A 56 0.85 9.97 11.34
CA GLU A 56 0.23 10.34 10.07
C GLU A 56 -1.31 10.22 10.14
N ASP A 57 -2.00 11.34 10.41
CA ASP A 57 -3.47 11.44 10.25
C ASP A 57 -3.84 12.02 8.89
N ASN A 58 -3.94 11.14 7.90
CA ASN A 58 -4.31 11.51 6.53
C ASN A 58 -5.75 12.04 6.37
N ARG A 59 -6.57 11.93 7.42
CA ARG A 59 -7.97 12.39 7.39
C ARG A 59 -8.08 13.89 7.68
N GLY A 60 -7.20 14.43 8.52
CA GLY A 60 -7.23 15.83 8.93
C GLY A 60 -6.92 16.81 7.79
N SER A 61 -6.11 16.40 6.81
CA SER A 61 -5.68 17.25 5.70
C SER A 61 -6.63 17.24 4.50
N GLN A 62 -7.57 16.29 4.41
CA GLN A 62 -8.37 16.06 3.19
C GLN A 62 -9.10 17.32 2.67
N LEU A 63 -9.73 18.08 3.58
CA LEU A 63 -10.50 19.27 3.21
C LEU A 63 -9.60 20.39 2.74
N VAL A 64 -8.40 20.51 3.34
CA VAL A 64 -7.40 21.47 2.93
C VAL A 64 -6.89 21.09 1.53
N LEU A 65 -6.49 19.84 1.31
CA LEU A 65 -5.99 19.37 0.01
C LEU A 65 -7.04 19.52 -1.10
N ALA A 66 -8.31 19.21 -0.82
CA ALA A 66 -9.41 19.42 -1.75
C ALA A 66 -9.57 20.90 -2.14
N ARG A 67 -9.55 21.81 -1.16
CA ARG A 67 -9.59 23.27 -1.42
C ARG A 67 -8.37 23.78 -2.18
N ARG A 68 -7.21 23.14 -2.03
CA ARG A 68 -5.99 23.45 -2.79
C ARG A 68 -6.07 23.01 -4.25
N GLN A 69 -7.08 22.21 -4.62
CA GLN A 69 -7.33 21.72 -5.98
C GLN A 69 -6.08 21.10 -6.63
N GLN A 70 -5.34 20.28 -5.87
CA GLN A 70 -4.02 19.77 -6.28
C GLN A 70 -4.05 19.01 -7.61
N PHE A 71 -5.12 18.27 -7.88
CA PHE A 71 -5.31 17.58 -9.16
C PHE A 71 -5.49 18.54 -10.34
N ALA A 72 -6.26 19.62 -10.18
CA ALA A 72 -6.46 20.59 -11.26
C ALA A 72 -5.18 21.40 -11.54
N ARG A 73 -4.35 21.59 -10.51
CA ARG A 73 -3.10 22.36 -10.59
C ARG A 73 -1.89 21.52 -10.98
N SER A 74 -2.02 20.19 -11.02
CA SER A 74 -0.93 19.24 -11.24
C SER A 74 0.32 19.62 -10.45
N VAL A 75 0.17 19.73 -9.13
CA VAL A 75 1.16 20.30 -8.20
C VAL A 75 2.51 19.58 -8.14
N LEU A 76 2.61 18.36 -8.66
CA LEU A 76 3.87 17.63 -8.79
C LEU A 76 4.54 17.84 -10.15
N SER A 77 4.04 18.74 -11.00
CA SER A 77 4.73 19.12 -12.24
C SER A 77 5.88 20.09 -11.94
N PRO A 78 7.04 19.98 -12.63
CA PRO A 78 7.31 19.15 -13.80
C PRO A 78 7.87 17.75 -13.48
N TRP A 79 7.92 17.33 -12.22
CA TRP A 79 8.56 16.08 -11.82
C TRP A 79 7.80 14.84 -12.34
N PRO A 80 8.50 13.86 -12.94
CA PRO A 80 7.88 12.60 -13.31
C PRO A 80 7.49 11.81 -12.06
N VAL A 81 6.32 11.17 -12.09
CA VAL A 81 5.85 10.30 -10.99
C VAL A 81 5.33 8.99 -11.54
N ILE A 82 5.76 7.90 -10.92
CA ILE A 82 5.17 6.58 -11.14
C ILE A 82 4.27 6.26 -9.96
N VAL A 83 3.08 5.77 -10.25
CA VAL A 83 2.24 5.12 -9.24
C VAL A 83 2.26 3.62 -9.49
N ILE A 84 2.86 2.89 -8.55
CA ILE A 84 2.93 1.43 -8.57
C ILE A 84 1.83 0.91 -7.64
N ARG A 85 0.96 0.06 -8.17
CA ARG A 85 -0.11 -0.60 -7.44
C ARG A 85 0.15 -2.09 -7.33
N CYS A 86 0.17 -2.59 -6.11
CA CYS A 86 0.20 -4.02 -5.81
C CYS A 86 -1.18 -4.51 -5.35
N ASN A 87 -1.37 -5.82 -5.26
CA ASN A 87 -2.62 -6.44 -4.85
C ASN A 87 -2.71 -6.61 -3.33
N VAL A 88 -2.92 -5.51 -2.61
CA VAL A 88 -3.04 -5.52 -1.14
C VAL A 88 -4.27 -6.31 -0.65
N ALA A 89 -5.33 -6.42 -1.47
CA ALA A 89 -6.50 -7.23 -1.12
C ALA A 89 -6.17 -8.73 -0.99
N ARG A 90 -5.15 -9.21 -1.73
CA ARG A 90 -4.60 -10.57 -1.54
C ARG A 90 -4.08 -10.74 -0.12
N ASP A 91 -3.33 -9.78 0.39
CA ASP A 91 -2.75 -9.84 1.73
C ASP A 91 -3.84 -9.79 2.80
N TYR A 92 -4.87 -8.97 2.61
CA TYR A 92 -6.04 -8.97 3.47
C TYR A 92 -6.80 -10.30 3.45
N THR A 93 -6.90 -10.95 2.30
CA THR A 93 -7.50 -12.29 2.18
C THR A 93 -6.69 -13.33 2.96
N LEU A 94 -5.36 -13.28 2.90
CA LEU A 94 -4.49 -14.16 3.68
C LEU A 94 -4.67 -13.94 5.19
N LEU A 95 -4.67 -12.69 5.63
CA LEU A 95 -4.92 -12.33 7.04
C LEU A 95 -6.28 -12.81 7.52
N TYR A 96 -7.33 -12.59 6.73
CA TYR A 96 -8.68 -13.03 7.04
C TYR A 96 -8.73 -14.55 7.22
N ASN A 97 -8.21 -15.31 6.24
CA ASN A 97 -8.25 -16.78 6.28
C ASN A 97 -7.49 -17.34 7.49
N ALA A 98 -6.30 -16.80 7.79
CA ALA A 98 -5.53 -17.21 8.96
C ALA A 98 -6.27 -16.88 10.27
N GLY A 99 -6.87 -15.70 10.36
CA GLY A 99 -7.67 -15.29 11.51
C GLY A 99 -8.89 -16.18 11.73
N VAL A 100 -9.62 -16.52 10.67
CA VAL A 100 -10.76 -17.44 10.73
C VAL A 100 -10.34 -18.84 11.18
N ALA A 101 -9.19 -19.34 10.72
CA ALA A 101 -8.65 -20.63 11.16
C ALA A 101 -8.31 -20.63 12.66
N MET A 102 -7.98 -19.47 13.23
CA MET A 102 -7.79 -19.27 14.67
C MET A 102 -9.11 -19.03 15.44
N VAL A 103 -10.26 -19.14 14.75
CA VAL A 103 -11.60 -18.89 15.30
C VAL A 103 -11.82 -17.42 15.73
N ASN A 104 -11.05 -16.48 15.18
CA ASN A 104 -11.20 -15.06 15.48
C ASN A 104 -12.43 -14.44 14.81
N GLY A 105 -12.93 -13.36 15.41
CA GLY A 105 -14.06 -12.58 14.89
C GLY A 105 -15.41 -13.29 15.01
N THR A 106 -16.44 -12.52 15.25
CA THR A 106 -17.85 -12.92 15.16
C THR A 106 -18.27 -13.11 13.70
N GLN A 107 -19.42 -13.74 13.48
CA GLN A 107 -19.98 -13.89 12.12
C GLN A 107 -20.19 -12.53 11.43
N ALA A 108 -20.63 -11.51 12.18
CA ALA A 108 -20.85 -10.17 11.65
C ALA A 108 -19.52 -9.49 11.27
N GLU A 109 -18.49 -9.59 12.10
CA GLU A 109 -17.15 -9.04 11.80
C GLU A 109 -16.54 -9.73 10.58
N ARG A 110 -16.67 -11.05 10.47
CA ARG A 110 -16.17 -11.81 9.31
C ARG A 110 -16.87 -11.40 8.01
N ALA A 111 -18.20 -11.24 8.04
CA ALA A 111 -18.96 -10.79 6.88
C ALA A 111 -18.56 -9.37 6.44
N SER A 112 -18.39 -8.46 7.41
CA SER A 112 -17.94 -7.09 7.14
C SER A 112 -16.51 -7.04 6.59
N ALA A 113 -15.60 -7.87 7.13
CA ALA A 113 -14.23 -7.95 6.64
C ALA A 113 -14.17 -8.45 5.18
N LEU A 114 -15.01 -9.42 4.80
CA LEU A 114 -15.12 -9.87 3.41
C LEU A 114 -15.66 -8.76 2.48
N ASP A 115 -16.72 -8.06 2.88
CA ASP A 115 -17.24 -6.92 2.09
C ASP A 115 -16.17 -5.84 1.88
N PHE A 116 -15.38 -5.56 2.91
CA PHE A 116 -14.22 -4.66 2.81
C PHE A 116 -13.21 -5.17 1.78
N ILE A 117 -12.76 -6.43 1.88
CA ILE A 117 -11.76 -7.02 0.98
C ILE A 117 -12.22 -6.94 -0.49
N ASP A 118 -13.47 -7.35 -0.75
CA ASP A 118 -14.04 -7.40 -2.10
C ASP A 118 -14.10 -6.01 -2.74
N ARG A 119 -14.41 -4.99 -1.94
CA ARG A 119 -14.56 -3.60 -2.41
C ARG A 119 -13.24 -2.82 -2.40
N PHE A 120 -12.27 -3.25 -1.61
CA PHE A 120 -10.99 -2.57 -1.48
C PHE A 120 -10.22 -2.51 -2.79
N GLN A 121 -10.26 -3.56 -3.61
CA GLN A 121 -9.55 -3.57 -4.90
C GLN A 121 -9.98 -2.42 -5.81
N LEU A 122 -11.30 -2.22 -5.96
CA LEU A 122 -11.84 -1.15 -6.79
C LEU A 122 -11.53 0.23 -6.20
N PHE A 123 -11.69 0.37 -4.88
CA PHE A 123 -11.34 1.62 -4.20
C PHE A 123 -9.86 1.99 -4.36
N ASP A 124 -8.95 1.04 -4.18
CA ASP A 124 -7.52 1.29 -4.32
C ASP A 124 -7.17 1.65 -5.76
N ASP A 125 -7.73 0.97 -6.77
CA ASP A 125 -7.48 1.31 -8.18
C ASP A 125 -7.93 2.75 -8.50
N ASP A 126 -9.12 3.15 -8.07
CA ASP A 126 -9.63 4.53 -8.22
C ASP A 126 -8.71 5.55 -7.52
N LEU A 127 -8.23 5.21 -6.32
CA LEU A 127 -7.34 6.07 -5.55
C LEU A 127 -5.98 6.24 -6.26
N ARG A 128 -5.39 5.15 -6.75
CA ARG A 128 -4.10 5.19 -7.48
C ARG A 128 -4.23 5.92 -8.81
N ALA A 129 -5.31 5.67 -9.55
CA ALA A 129 -5.60 6.39 -10.79
C ALA A 129 -5.75 7.90 -10.55
N ALA A 130 -6.39 8.32 -9.44
CA ALA A 130 -6.52 9.73 -9.08
C ALA A 130 -5.16 10.39 -8.80
N GLN A 131 -4.20 9.68 -8.21
CA GLN A 131 -2.85 10.21 -7.93
C GLN A 131 -2.09 10.60 -9.21
N LEU A 132 -2.36 9.96 -10.34
CA LEU A 132 -1.76 10.30 -11.64
C LEU A 132 -2.16 11.70 -12.14
N ARG A 133 -3.13 12.35 -11.52
CA ARG A 133 -3.51 13.74 -11.84
C ARG A 133 -2.60 14.78 -11.16
N LEU A 134 -1.81 14.36 -10.18
CA LEU A 134 -0.87 15.24 -9.47
C LEU A 134 0.29 15.70 -10.37
N PRO A 135 0.85 14.88 -11.28
CA PRO A 135 1.88 15.31 -12.21
C PRO A 135 1.40 15.25 -13.68
N LYS A 136 2.00 16.07 -14.54
CA LYS A 136 1.78 15.99 -15.99
C LYS A 136 2.54 14.85 -16.67
N CYS A 137 3.71 14.48 -16.13
CA CYS A 137 4.48 13.33 -16.60
C CYS A 137 4.26 12.19 -15.59
N ASN A 138 3.49 11.18 -15.99
CA ASN A 138 3.15 10.09 -15.09
C ASN A 138 3.12 8.73 -15.80
N ARG A 139 3.24 7.67 -15.00
CA ARG A 139 3.12 6.29 -15.44
C ARG A 139 2.42 5.48 -14.36
N TYR A 140 1.56 4.56 -14.79
CA TYR A 140 0.89 3.60 -13.91
C TYR A 140 1.45 2.20 -14.14
N VAL A 141 1.75 1.50 -13.05
CA VAL A 141 2.22 0.12 -13.08
C VAL A 141 1.36 -0.69 -12.11
N HIS A 142 0.85 -1.83 -12.57
CA HIS A 142 0.07 -2.73 -11.75
C HIS A 142 0.71 -4.11 -11.67
N HIS A 143 0.94 -4.58 -10.44
CA HIS A 143 1.38 -5.93 -10.15
C HIS A 143 0.24 -6.72 -9.50
N GLU A 144 -0.48 -7.50 -10.31
CA GLU A 144 -1.67 -8.26 -9.90
C GLU A 144 -1.38 -9.34 -8.85
N TYR A 145 -0.16 -9.87 -8.84
CA TYR A 145 0.22 -11.02 -8.02
C TYR A 145 1.11 -10.69 -6.83
N MET A 146 1.55 -9.44 -6.71
CA MET A 146 2.46 -9.00 -5.65
C MET A 146 1.69 -8.34 -4.52
N GLY A 147 2.07 -8.65 -3.28
CA GLY A 147 1.52 -8.04 -2.06
C GLY A 147 2.15 -6.68 -1.75
N HIS A 148 1.81 -6.13 -0.58
CA HIS A 148 2.33 -4.85 -0.10
C HIS A 148 3.85 -4.86 0.12
N ASP A 149 4.41 -6.02 0.42
CA ASP A 149 5.83 -6.24 0.72
C ASP A 149 6.70 -6.49 -0.53
N TYR A 150 6.18 -6.24 -1.73
CA TYR A 150 6.86 -6.61 -2.99
C TYR A 150 8.26 -6.00 -3.15
N VAL A 151 8.51 -4.79 -2.64
CA VAL A 151 9.85 -4.17 -2.73
C VAL A 151 10.88 -4.95 -1.91
N ILE A 152 10.44 -5.62 -0.84
CA ILE A 152 11.30 -6.48 -0.02
C ILE A 152 11.56 -7.81 -0.73
N ARG A 153 10.55 -8.38 -1.41
CA ARG A 153 10.65 -9.68 -2.10
C ARG A 153 11.33 -9.60 -3.48
N HIS A 154 11.05 -8.52 -4.20
CA HIS A 154 11.39 -8.33 -5.60
C HIS A 154 11.94 -6.90 -5.82
N PRO A 155 13.05 -6.52 -5.17
CA PRO A 155 13.64 -5.19 -5.35
C PRO A 155 14.04 -4.90 -6.81
N GLU A 156 14.32 -5.93 -7.60
CA GLU A 156 14.57 -5.82 -9.03
C GLU A 156 13.35 -5.34 -9.83
N ALA A 157 12.13 -5.59 -9.34
CA ALA A 157 10.89 -5.21 -10.03
C ALA A 157 10.73 -3.69 -10.14
N VAL A 158 11.26 -2.92 -9.18
CA VAL A 158 11.19 -1.45 -9.21
C VAL A 158 12.31 -0.79 -10.01
N VAL A 159 13.35 -1.53 -10.40
CA VAL A 159 14.52 -0.96 -11.10
C VAL A 159 14.14 -0.30 -12.45
N PRO A 160 13.32 -0.90 -13.32
CA PRO A 160 12.89 -0.25 -14.57
C PRO A 160 12.11 1.04 -14.32
N ASP A 161 11.31 1.08 -13.25
CA ASP A 161 10.50 2.22 -12.88
C ASP A 161 11.37 3.38 -12.36
N VAL A 162 12.36 3.08 -11.52
CA VAL A 162 13.36 4.07 -11.08
C VAL A 162 14.13 4.61 -12.28
N LYS A 163 14.60 3.76 -13.19
CA LYS A 163 15.28 4.20 -14.42
C LYS A 163 14.42 5.14 -15.26
N TRP A 164 13.14 4.79 -15.43
CA TRP A 164 12.21 5.64 -16.15
C TRP A 164 12.07 7.03 -15.51
N VAL A 165 11.95 7.11 -14.18
CA VAL A 165 11.90 8.39 -13.45
C VAL A 165 13.16 9.21 -13.73
N MET A 166 14.34 8.59 -13.62
CA MET A 166 15.62 9.26 -13.84
C MET A 166 15.80 9.75 -15.28
N GLU A 167 15.33 8.99 -16.27
CA GLU A 167 15.38 9.36 -17.69
C GLU A 167 14.44 10.53 -18.03
N HIS A 168 13.31 10.64 -17.33
CA HIS A 168 12.29 11.68 -17.55
C HIS A 168 12.42 12.85 -16.58
N GLN A 169 13.37 12.78 -15.64
CA GLN A 169 13.71 13.89 -14.78
C GLN A 169 14.45 14.90 -15.64
N LYS A 170 13.84 16.06 -15.88
CA LYS A 170 14.54 17.16 -16.54
C LYS A 170 15.78 17.50 -15.71
N ALA A 171 16.93 17.53 -16.37
CA ALA A 171 18.15 18.13 -15.83
C ALA A 171 17.94 19.65 -15.75
N GLU A 172 17.23 20.10 -14.72
CA GLU A 172 17.30 21.48 -14.24
C GLU A 172 17.89 21.42 -12.84
N LEU A 173 19.23 21.31 -12.80
CA LEU A 173 20.06 21.83 -11.72
C LEU A 173 20.68 23.14 -12.21
#